data_AF-D0RMX2-F1
#
_entry.id   AF-D0RMX2-F1
#
_cell.length_a   1.000
_cell.length_b   1.000
_cell.length_c   1.000
_cell.angle_alpha   90.00
_cell.angle_beta   90.00
_cell.angle_gamma   90.00
#
_symmetry.space_group_name_H-M   'P 1'
#
loop_
_entity.id
_entity.type
_entity.pdbx_description
1 polymer ?
#
loop_
_entity_poly.entity_id
_entity_poly.type
_entity_poly.pdbx_seq_one_letter_code
_entity_poly.pdbx_strand_id
1 'polypeptide(L)' 'MSWEEFTEALEELYMDVEEVAEKLGLEVDEVKAWEESDDEIPDEAVELIKSEREKRSSEPVETEE' A
#
# COMPACT_ATOMS: atom_id res chain seq x y z
N MET A 1 8.23 5.42 6.17
CA MET A 1 7.06 4.71 6.76
C MET A 1 7.59 3.35 7.20
N SER A 2 7.22 2.84 8.37
CA SER A 2 7.67 1.51 8.83
C SER A 2 6.82 0.40 8.22
N TRP A 3 7.32 -0.85 8.21
CA TRP A 3 6.56 -2.02 7.76
C TRP A 3 5.19 -2.16 8.44
N GLU A 4 5.14 -1.95 9.76
CA GLU A 4 3.90 -1.99 10.54
C GLU A 4 2.88 -0.95 10.04
N GLU A 5 3.32 0.29 9.80
CA GLU A 5 2.42 1.31 9.26
C GLU A 5 1.99 0.99 7.83
N PHE A 6 2.90 0.43 7.02
CA PHE A 6 2.62 0.05 5.65
C PHE A 6 1.56 -1.05 5.56
N THR A 7 1.69 -2.09 6.38
CA THR A 7 0.70 -3.17 6.47
C THR A 7 -0.63 -2.69 7.05
N GLU A 8 -0.62 -1.79 8.04
CA GLU A 8 -1.86 -1.16 8.53
C GLU A 8 -2.60 -0.40 7.42
N ALA A 9 -1.87 0.40 6.63
CA ALA A 9 -2.47 1.14 5.52
C ALA A 9 -2.99 0.21 4.40
N LEU A 10 -2.33 -0.92 4.18
CA LEU A 10 -2.81 -1.97 3.27
C LEU A 10 -4.12 -2.57 3.76
N GLU A 11 -4.24 -2.88 5.05
CA GLU A 11 -5.49 -3.36 5.65
C GLU A 11 -6.62 -2.32 5.51
N GLU A 12 -6.34 -1.04 5.77
CA GLU A 12 -7.31 0.05 5.53
C GLU A 12 -7.79 0.08 4.07
N LEU A 13 -6.89 -0.20 3.13
CA LEU A 13 -7.17 -0.21 1.71
C LEU A 13 -7.78 -1.54 1.22
N TYR A 14 -7.86 -2.57 2.07
CA TYR A 14 -8.17 -3.95 1.67
C TYR A 14 -7.28 -4.43 0.52
N MET A 15 -5.98 -4.17 0.64
CA MET A 15 -4.98 -4.47 -0.38
C MET A 15 -3.92 -5.40 0.22
N ASP A 16 -3.37 -6.29 -0.60
CA ASP A 16 -2.36 -7.25 -0.17
C ASP A 16 -0.96 -6.89 -0.70
N VAL A 17 0.07 -7.43 -0.04
CA VAL A 17 1.47 -7.27 -0.48
C VAL A 17 1.72 -7.79 -1.91
N GLU A 18 0.90 -8.74 -2.38
CA GLU A 18 0.96 -9.25 -3.75
C GLU A 18 0.54 -8.18 -4.76
N GLU A 19 -0.52 -7.43 -4.46
CA GLU A 19 -0.98 -6.33 -5.32
C GLU A 19 0.01 -5.17 -5.32
N VAL A 20 0.61 -4.88 -4.17
CA VAL A 20 1.70 -3.89 -4.07
C VAL A 20 2.86 -4.31 -4.95
N ALA A 21 3.33 -5.55 -4.81
CA ALA A 21 4.44 -6.08 -5.59
C ALA A 21 4.14 -5.96 -7.09
N GLU A 22 2.94 -6.36 -7.53
CA GLU A 22 2.51 -6.23 -8.93
C GLU A 22 2.53 -4.77 -9.40
N LYS A 23 1.92 -3.85 -8.64
CA LYS A 23 1.84 -2.43 -9.00
C LYS A 23 3.20 -1.74 -9.02
N LEU A 24 4.13 -2.16 -8.15
CA LEU A 24 5.51 -1.65 -8.11
C LEU A 24 6.43 -2.37 -9.10
N GLY A 25 5.98 -3.47 -9.71
CA GLY A 25 6.80 -4.31 -10.57
C GLY A 25 7.94 -5.02 -9.81
N LEU A 26 7.72 -5.31 -8.53
CA LEU A 26 8.64 -6.00 -7.64
C LEU A 26 8.20 -7.45 -7.39
N GLU A 27 9.09 -8.28 -6.87
CA GLU A 27 8.72 -9.61 -6.41
C GLU A 27 8.07 -9.53 -5.01
N VAL A 28 7.09 -10.41 -4.74
CA VAL A 28 6.42 -10.48 -3.43
C VAL A 28 7.43 -10.73 -2.31
N ASP A 29 8.45 -11.54 -2.58
CA ASP A 29 9.55 -11.79 -1.65
C ASP A 29 10.37 -10.54 -1.35
N GLU A 30 10.54 -9.62 -2.31
CA GLU A 30 11.21 -8.34 -2.05
C GLU A 30 10.37 -7.43 -1.15
N VAL A 31 9.06 -7.37 -1.38
CA VAL A 31 8.14 -6.60 -0.51
C VAL A 31 8.15 -7.18 0.90
N LYS A 32 8.09 -8.51 1.05
CA LYS A 32 8.16 -9.17 2.36
C LYS A 32 9.51 -8.99 3.05
N ALA A 33 10.61 -8.90 2.31
CA ALA A 33 11.93 -8.64 2.87
C ALA A 33 12.02 -7.27 3.55
N TRP A 34 11.09 -6.34 3.28
CA TRP A 34 11.00 -5.08 4.01
C TRP A 34 10.56 -5.25 5.46
N GLU A 35 9.85 -6.34 5.81
CA GLU A 35 9.55 -6.68 7.20
C GLU A 35 10.81 -6.97 8.01
N GLU A 36 11.74 -7.72 7.40
CA GLU A 36 13.00 -8.13 8.02
C GLU A 36 14.07 -7.02 7.93
N SER A 37 13.82 -6.02 7.10
CA SER A 37 14.68 -4.85 6.98
C SER A 37 14.31 -3.87 8.09
N ASP A 38 15.30 -3.48 8.91
CA ASP A 38 15.16 -2.38 9.89
C ASP A 38 15.06 -1.00 9.19
N ASP A 39 15.03 -1.02 7.86
CA ASP A 39 14.97 0.14 6.97
C ASP A 39 13.53 0.57 6.70
N GLU A 40 13.40 1.81 6.24
CA GLU A 40 12.11 2.39 5.91
C GLU A 40 11.55 1.82 4.59
N ILE A 41 10.22 1.70 4.53
CA ILE A 41 9.51 1.26 3.32
C ILE A 41 9.81 2.25 2.18
N PRO A 42 10.15 1.77 0.98
CA PRO A 42 10.53 2.62 -0.14
C PRO A 42 9.44 3.63 -0.48
N ASP A 43 9.85 4.84 -0.86
CA ASP A 43 8.94 5.96 -1.15
C ASP A 43 7.93 5.59 -2.26
N GLU A 44 8.32 4.78 -3.25
CA GLU A 44 7.40 4.27 -4.29
C GLU A 44 6.21 3.51 -3.71
N ALA A 45 6.43 2.65 -2.71
CA ALA A 45 5.36 1.92 -2.03
C ALA A 45 4.49 2.88 -1.20
N VAL A 46 5.10 3.87 -0.55
CA VAL A 46 4.38 4.90 0.22
C VAL A 46 3.52 5.78 -0.70
N GLU A 47 4.03 6.18 -1.86
CA GLU A 47 3.29 6.94 -2.87
C GLU A 47 2.11 6.13 -3.43
N LEU A 48 2.30 4.83 -3.65
CA LEU A 48 1.23 3.93 -4.08
C LEU A 48 0.08 3.90 -3.07
N ILE A 49 0.38 3.72 -1.78
CA ILE A 49 -0.61 3.72 -0.70
C ILE A 49 -1.35 5.07 -0.66
N LYS A 50 -0.62 6.19 -0.71
CA LYS A 50 -1.21 7.52 -0.74
C LYS A 50 -2.13 7.70 -1.95
N SER A 51 -1.68 7.28 -3.12
CA SER A 51 -2.45 7.37 -4.36
C SER A 51 -3.74 6.56 -4.27
N GLU A 52 -3.69 5.34 -3.73
CA GLU A 52 -4.90 4.52 -3.61
C GLU A 52 -5.86 5.04 -2.55
N ARG A 53 -5.33 5.53 -1.44
CA ARG A 53 -6.11 6.20 -0.40
C ARG A 53 -6.81 7.44 -0.94
N GLU A 54 -6.13 8.22 -1.78
CA GLU A 54 -6.73 9.39 -2.44
C GLU A 54 -7.78 9.00 -3.48
N LYS A 55 -7.55 7.95 -4.27
CA LYS A 55 -8.56 7.42 -5.21
C LYS A 55 -9.81 6.99 -4.47
N ARG A 56 -9.68 6.21 -3.39
CA ARG A 56 -10.82 5.75 -2.59
C ARG A 56 -11.52 6.88 -1.84
N SER A 57 -10.77 7.89 -1.40
CA SER A 57 -11.36 9.10 -0.82
C SER A 57 -12.04 9.98 -1.86
N SER A 58 -11.68 9.86 -3.14
CA SER A 58 -12.24 10.63 -4.26
C SER A 58 -13.34 9.89 -5.00
N GLU A 59 -13.63 8.63 -4.67
CA GLU A 59 -14.89 8.00 -5.06
C GLU A 59 -16.00 8.70 -4.26
N PRO A 60 -16.79 9.62 -4.86
CA PRO A 60 -17.98 10.07 -4.18
C PRO A 60 -18.81 8.81 -3.95
N VAL A 61 -19.14 8.55 -2.69
CA VAL A 61 -20.28 7.69 -2.41
C VAL A 61 -21.46 8.36 -3.11
N GLU A 62 -21.80 7.90 -4.32
CA GLU A 62 -23.07 8.21 -4.95
C GLU A 62 -24.12 7.49 -4.10
N THR A 63 -24.44 8.05 -2.93
CA THR A 63 -25.73 7.83 -2.30
C THR A 63 -26.74 8.48 -3.24
N GLU A 64 -27.25 7.68 -4.16
CA GLU A 64 -28.43 7.99 -4.96
C GLU A 64 -29.57 8.37 -3.99
N GLU A 65 -30.01 9.64 -4.07
CA GLU A 65 -31.09 10.24 -3.28
C GLU A 65 -32.47 9.81 -3.78
#